data_AF-A0A7C7VLU5-F1
#
_entry.id   AF-A0A7C7VLU5-F1
#
_cell.length_a   1.000
_cell.length_b   1.000
_cell.length_c   1.000
_cell.angle_alpha   90.00
_cell.angle_beta   90.00
_cell.angle_gamma   90.00
#
_symmetry.space_group_name_H-M   'P 1'
#
loop_
_entity.id
_entity.type
_entity.pdbx_description
1 polymer ?
#
loop_
_entity_poly.entity_id
_entity_poly.type
_entity_poly.pdbx_seq_one_letter_code
_entity_poly.pdbx_strand_id
1 'polypeptide(L)' 'MNIQKPLIKFMVIFVITLLVASAVSFISSLLIHGTGVFDWEISIRLAAILGILLTWMGRKKDIKKNGYHQFWDALDRL' A
#
# COMPACT_ATOMS: atom_id res chain seq x y z
N MET A 1 -21.93 -1.68 -1.23
CA MET A 1 -20.55 -1.47 -1.73
C MET A 1 -19.74 -2.71 -1.42
N ASN A 2 -19.05 -3.31 -2.41
CA ASN A 2 -18.23 -4.50 -2.15
C ASN A 2 -16.90 -4.11 -1.49
N ILE A 3 -16.81 -4.22 -0.16
CA ILE A 3 -15.62 -3.85 0.63
C ILE A 3 -14.41 -4.77 0.35
N GLN A 4 -14.62 -5.92 -0.28
CA GLN A 4 -13.59 -6.94 -0.52
C GLN A 4 -12.42 -6.40 -1.36
N LYS A 5 -12.69 -5.64 -2.43
CA LYS A 5 -11.66 -5.11 -3.34
C LYS A 5 -10.64 -4.19 -2.65
N PRO A 6 -11.03 -3.15 -1.90
CA PRO A 6 -10.06 -2.31 -1.19
C PRO A 6 -9.33 -3.06 -0.07
N LEU A 7 -9.98 -4.06 0.55
CA LEU A 7 -9.40 -4.84 1.65
C LEU A 7 -8.27 -5.76 1.14
N ILE A 8 -8.47 -6.41 -0.01
CA ILE A 8 -7.42 -7.22 -0.66
C ILE A 8 -6.23 -6.34 -1.09
N LYS A 9 -6.48 -5.17 -1.71
CA LYS A 9 -5.42 -4.21 -2.05
C LYS A 9 -4.61 -3.81 -0.81
N PHE A 10 -5.30 -3.50 0.30
CA PHE A 10 -4.65 -3.16 1.57
C PHE A 10 -3.77 -4.31 2.08
N MET A 11 -4.29 -5.53 2.12
CA MET A 11 -3.56 -6.71 2.60
C MET A 11 -2.28 -6.95 1.81
N VAL A 12 -2.34 -6.87 0.48
CA VAL A 12 -1.16 -7.06 -0.38
C VAL A 12 -0.10 -5.99 -0.10
N ILE A 13 -0.49 -4.72 -0.02
CA ILE A 13 0.44 -3.62 0.25
C ILE A 13 1.03 -3.74 1.66
N PHE A 14 0.21 -4.12 2.64
CA PHE A 14 0.62 -4.30 4.02
C PHE A 14 1.69 -5.39 4.15
N VAL A 15 1.46 -6.57 3.58
CA VAL A 15 2.41 -7.70 3.64
C VAL A 15 3.73 -7.36 2.97
N ILE A 16 3.69 -6.75 1.77
CA ILE A 16 4.91 -6.35 1.06
C ILE A 16 5.69 -5.32 1.88
N THR A 17 5.01 -4.32 2.43
CA THR A 17 5.65 -3.26 3.21
C THR A 17 6.23 -3.81 4.50
N LEU A 18 5.55 -4.73 5.17
CA LEU A 18 6.03 -5.37 6.39
C LEU A 18 7.30 -6.19 6.12
N LEU A 19 7.34 -6.95 5.03
CA LEU A 19 8.52 -7.70 4.62
C LEU A 19 9.71 -6.76 4.34
N VAL A 20 9.49 -5.68 3.58
CA VAL A 20 10.54 -4.71 3.26
C VAL A 20 11.03 -4.00 4.52
N ALA A 21 10.12 -3.51 5.37
CA ALA A 21 10.49 -2.81 6.60
C ALA A 21 11.23 -3.72 7.58
N SER A 22 10.79 -4.98 7.70
CA SER A 22 11.44 -6.01 8.52
C SER A 22 12.85 -6.30 8.02
N ALA A 23 13.03 -6.47 6.70
CA ALA A 23 14.35 -6.68 6.10
C ALA A 23 15.28 -5.47 6.29
N VAL A 24 14.78 -4.25 6.06
CA VAL A 24 15.54 -3.01 6.26
C VAL A 24 15.93 -2.84 7.72
N SER A 25 15.02 -3.12 8.65
CA SER A 25 15.28 -3.09 10.09
C SER A 25 16.39 -4.08 10.47
N PHE A 26 16.30 -5.32 9.99
CA PHE A 26 17.30 -6.35 10.26
C PHE A 26 18.68 -5.98 9.72
N ILE A 27 18.76 -5.56 8.46
CA ILE A 27 20.01 -5.15 7.82
C ILE A 27 20.61 -3.93 8.56
N SER A 28 19.79 -2.95 8.91
CA SER A 28 20.22 -1.77 9.66
C SER A 28 20.73 -2.13 11.06
N SER A 29 20.03 -3.03 11.76
CA SER A 29 20.47 -3.53 13.07
C SER A 29 21.81 -4.29 12.97
N LEU A 30 21.98 -5.10 11.92
CA LEU A 30 23.21 -5.83 11.67
C LEU A 30 24.39 -4.90 11.36
N LEU A 31 24.17 -3.87 10.53
CA LEU A 31 25.22 -2.95 10.10
C LEU A 31 25.60 -1.92 11.17
N ILE A 32 24.63 -1.41 11.92
CA ILE A 32 24.85 -0.30 12.87
C ILE A 32 25.16 -0.82 14.28
N HIS A 33 24.41 -1.82 14.73
CA HIS A 33 24.49 -2.30 16.12
C HIS A 33 25.22 -3.65 16.23
N GLY A 34 25.48 -4.35 15.12
CA GLY A 34 26.16 -5.64 15.11
C GLY A 34 25.35 -6.79 15.72
N THR A 35 24.09 -6.56 16.10
CA THR A 35 23.24 -7.53 16.82
C THR A 35 22.28 -8.29 15.91
N GLY A 36 21.86 -7.69 14.79
CA GLY A 36 20.95 -8.35 13.83
C GLY A 36 19.55 -8.62 14.40
N VAL A 37 18.98 -7.65 15.12
CA VAL A 37 17.65 -7.78 15.75
C VAL A 37 16.58 -7.22 14.82
N PHE A 38 15.48 -7.95 14.67
CA PHE A 38 14.28 -7.46 14.00
C PHE A 38 13.49 -6.51 14.91
N ASP A 39 13.32 -5.26 14.48
CA ASP A 39 12.40 -4.32 15.12
C ASP A 39 10.99 -4.49 14.54
N TRP A 40 10.22 -5.36 15.19
CA TRP A 40 8.83 -5.63 14.81
C TRP A 40 7.91 -4.44 15.06
N GLU A 41 8.18 -3.60 16.07
CA GLU A 41 7.33 -2.46 16.40
C GLU A 41 7.36 -1.41 15.28
N ILE A 42 8.56 -1.02 14.87
CA ILE A 42 8.76 -0.05 13.79
C ILE A 42 8.23 -0.60 12.47
N SER A 43 8.50 -1.88 12.19
CA SER A 43 8.09 -2.53 10.93
C SER A 43 6.57 -2.63 10.80
N ILE A 44 5.87 -3.03 11.87
CA ILE A 44 4.40 -3.13 11.88
C ILE A 44 3.76 -1.74 11.78
N ARG A 45 4.30 -0.75 12.50
CA ARG A 45 3.78 0.62 12.47
C ARG A 45 3.92 1.24 11.07
N LEU A 46 5.07 1.07 10.42
CA LEU A 46 5.30 1.52 9.04
C LEU A 46 4.38 0.82 8.04
N ALA A 47 4.26 -0.51 8.14
CA ALA A 47 3.39 -1.29 7.25
C ALA A 47 1.91 -0.87 7.37
N ALA A 48 1.44 -0.59 8.58
CA ALA A 48 0.08 -0.12 8.82
C ALA A 48 -0.16 1.26 8.19
N ILE A 49 0.72 2.24 8.45
CA ILE A 49 0.59 3.61 7.94
C ILE A 49 0.63 3.62 6.41
N LEU A 50 1.65 2.99 5.81
CA LEU A 50 1.82 2.96 4.36
C LEU A 50 0.72 2.14 3.68
N GLY A 51 0.33 1.00 4.26
CA GLY A 51 -0.79 0.19 3.76
C GLY A 51 -2.08 1.02 3.64
N ILE A 52 -2.43 1.78 4.67
CA ILE A 52 -3.62 2.64 4.68
C ILE A 52 -3.47 3.76 3.64
N LEU A 53 -2.33 4.46 3.64
CA LEU A 53 -2.08 5.63 2.80
C LEU A 53 -2.11 5.27 1.30
N LEU A 54 -1.40 4.21 0.90
CA LEU A 54 -1.35 3.76 -0.50
C LEU A 54 -2.71 3.23 -0.98
N THR A 55 -3.43 2.50 -0.13
CA THR A 55 -4.79 2.02 -0.46
C THR A 55 -5.73 3.20 -0.72
N TRP A 56 -5.62 4.27 0.07
CA TRP A 56 -6.41 5.48 -0.11
C TRP A 56 -6.03 6.23 -1.39
N MET A 57 -4.72 6.39 -1.66
CA MET A 57 -4.23 7.06 -2.86
C MET A 57 -4.65 6.31 -4.14
N GLY A 58 -4.58 4.98 -4.13
CA GLY A 58 -5.04 4.14 -5.25
C GLY A 58 -6.52 4.36 -5.60
N ARG A 59 -7.38 4.49 -4.57
CA ARG A 59 -8.82 4.73 -4.75
C ARG A 59 -9.13 6.02 -5.51
N LYS A 60 -8.31 7.07 -5.35
CA LYS A 60 -8.50 8.35 -6.07
C LYS A 60 -8.22 8.24 -7.57
N LYS A 61 -7.26 7.40 -7.98
CA LYS A 61 -6.95 7.14 -9.40
C LYS A 61 -8.08 6.37 -10.09
N ASP A 62 -8.68 5.41 -9.38
CA ASP A 62 -9.78 4.58 -9.89
C ASP A 62 -11.04 5.43 -10.16
N ILE A 63 -11.35 6.39 -9.27
CA ILE A 63 -12.48 7.34 -9.45
C ILE A 63 -12.24 8.27 -10.64
N LYS A 64 -11.02 8.79 -10.80
CA LYS A 64 -10.70 9.71 -11.90
C LYS A 64 -10.74 9.01 -13.26
N LYS A 65 -10.24 7.77 -13.36
CA LYS A 65 -10.22 6.98 -14.60
C LYS A 65 -11.63 6.64 -15.10
N ASN A 66 -12.56 6.33 -14.19
CA ASN A 66 -13.93 5.99 -14.55
C ASN A 66 -14.72 7.19 -15.11
N GLY A 67 -14.45 8.41 -14.61
CA GLY A 67 -15.09 9.62 -15.11
C GLY A 67 -14.68 10.01 -16.53
N TYR A 68 -13.41 9.82 -16.89
CA TYR A 68 -12.97 10.06 -18.28
C TYR A 68 -13.60 9.07 -19.25
N HIS A 69 -13.63 7.78 -18.89
CA HIS A 69 -14.23 6.76 -19.77
C HIS A 69 -15.70 7.06 -20.05
N GLN A 70 -16.46 7.42 -19.00
CA GLN A 70 -17.88 7.74 -19.12
C GLN A 70 -18.14 9.00 -19.96
N PHE A 71 -17.24 9.99 -19.93
CA PHE A 71 -17.33 11.19 -20.76
C PHE A 71 -17.09 10.89 -22.25
N TRP A 72 -16.04 10.13 -22.58
CA TRP A 72 -15.75 9.75 -23.96
C TRP A 72 -16.82 8.80 -24.54
N ASP A 73 -17.28 7.83 -23.74
CA ASP A 73 -18.38 6.91 -24.14
C ASP A 73 -19.71 7.65 -24.38
N ALA A 74 -19.92 8.82 -23.76
CA ALA A 74 -21.09 9.66 -24.00
C ALA A 74 -20.94 10.54 -25.25
N LEU A 75 -19.72 10.97 -25.56
CA LEU A 75 -19.38 11.70 -26.78
C LEU A 75 -19.50 10.82 -28.03
N ASP A 76 -19.04 9.57 -27.97
CA ASP A 76 -19.13 8.63 -29.09
C ASP A 76 -20.56 8.19 -29.44
N ARG A 77 -21.54 8.52 -28.59
CA ARG A 77 -22.97 8.20 -28.76
C ARG A 77 -23.81 9.36 -29.30
N LEU A 78 -23.19 10.53 -29.51
CA LEU A 78 -23.80 11.77 -30.00
C LEU A 78 -23.54 11.93 -31.51
#